data_AF-A0A1B6K2F7-F1
#
_entry.id   AF-A0A1B6K2F7-F1
#
_cell.length_a   1.000
_cell.length_b   1.000
_cell.length_c   1.000
_cell.angle_alpha   90.00
_cell.angle_beta   90.00
_cell.angle_gamma   90.00
#
_symmetry.space_group_name_H-M   'P 1'
#
loop_
_entity.id
_entity.type
_entity.pdbx_description
1 polymer ?
#
loop_
_entity_poly.entity_id
_entity_poly.type
_entity_poly.pdbx_seq_one_letter_code
_entity_poly.pdbx_strand_id
1 'polypeptide(L)'
;QEIADFLNEYFTNIADNTLRKQRNDFTTPGLPTLTPITNSKLDELHPTSVEEVQNVIKSLKSTHSAGLDEISPGILKFCCEELSEPLLYLLTDLFVKEFSPNSLKHLKFIQNIRGETN
;
A
#
# COMPACT_ATOMS: atom_id res chain seq x y z
N GLN A 1 -12.64 22.18 35.67
CA GLN A 1 -12.79 20.92 36.42
C GLN A 1 -13.77 20.01 35.70
N GLU A 2 -15.00 20.45 35.45
CA GLU A 2 -16.07 19.67 34.80
C GLU A 2 -15.71 18.99 33.47
N ILE A 3 -14.92 19.67 32.60
CA ILE A 3 -14.48 19.08 31.32
C ILE A 3 -13.51 17.91 31.54
N ALA A 4 -12.61 18.02 32.53
CA ALA A 4 -11.65 16.97 32.83
C ALA A 4 -12.34 15.74 33.42
N ASP A 5 -13.35 15.96 34.28
CA ASP A 5 -14.13 14.89 34.88
C ASP A 5 -14.96 14.15 33.81
N PHE A 6 -15.58 14.90 32.89
CA PHE A 6 -16.30 14.34 31.74
C PHE A 6 -15.39 13.48 30.85
N LEU A 7 -14.19 13.98 30.49
CA LEU A 7 -13.26 13.23 29.64
C LEU A 7 -12.74 11.97 30.33
N ASN A 8 -12.41 12.05 31.62
CA ASN A 8 -11.95 10.91 32.40
C ASN A 8 -13.04 9.84 32.49
N GLU A 9 -14.29 10.22 32.76
CA GLU A 9 -15.42 9.29 32.79
C GLU A 9 -15.67 8.67 31.41
N TYR A 10 -15.59 9.48 30.35
CA TYR A 10 -15.79 9.01 28.98
C TYR A 10 -14.74 7.98 28.57
N PHE A 11 -13.45 8.29 28.71
CA PHE A 11 -12.37 7.41 28.26
C PHE A 11 -12.17 6.19 29.15
N THR A 12 -12.52 6.26 30.44
CA THR A 12 -12.47 5.09 31.33
C THR A 12 -13.57 4.08 30.98
N ASN A 13 -14.74 4.54 30.53
CA ASN A 13 -15.91 3.68 30.33
C ASN A 13 -16.21 3.33 28.85
N ILE A 14 -15.47 3.90 27.89
CA ILE A 14 -15.75 3.69 26.45
C ILE A 14 -15.65 2.23 26.02
N ALA A 15 -14.72 1.46 26.59
CA ALA A 15 -14.54 0.04 26.27
C ALA A 15 -15.75 -0.78 26.71
N ASP A 16 -16.19 -0.64 27.97
CA ASP A 16 -17.36 -1.33 28.50
C ASP A 16 -18.66 -0.92 27.80
N ASN A 17 -18.81 0.37 27.49
CA ASN A 17 -19.95 0.88 26.74
C ASN A 17 -20.02 0.31 25.31
N THR A 18 -18.86 0.08 24.68
CA THR A 18 -18.79 -0.53 23.35
C THR A 18 -19.18 -2.00 23.39
N LEU A 19 -18.66 -2.77 24.35
CA LEU A 19 -18.97 -4.19 24.51
C LEU A 19 -20.45 -4.43 24.85
N ARG A 20 -21.04 -3.58 25.69
CA ARG A 20 -22.47 -3.67 26.05
C ARG A 20 -23.39 -3.38 24.86
N LYS A 21 -23.03 -2.43 24.00
CA LYS A 21 -23.78 -2.15 22.76
C LYS A 21 -23.75 -3.34 21.81
N GLN A 22 -22.57 -3.94 21.59
CA GLN A 22 -22.44 -5.09 20.70
C GLN A 22 -23.19 -6.35 21.17
N ARG A 23 -23.33 -6.55 22.50
CA ARG A 23 -24.03 -7.72 23.04
C ARG A 23 -25.53 -7.77 22.69
N ASN A 24 -26.17 -6.62 22.49
CA ASN A 24 -27.59 -6.56 22.14
C ASN A 24 -27.87 -6.77 20.64
N ASP A 25 -26.84 -6.65 19.79
CA ASP A 25 -26.95 -6.79 18.32
C ASP A 25 -26.50 -8.17 17.80
N PHE A 26 -26.27 -9.15 18.69
CA PHE A 26 -25.97 -10.53 18.30
C PHE A 26 -27.22 -11.28 17.80
N THR A 27 -27.86 -10.78 16.75
CA THR A 27 -28.47 -11.67 15.76
C THR A 27 -27.39 -11.92 14.74
N THR A 28 -26.69 -13.05 14.84
CA THR A 28 -25.72 -13.47 13.83
C THR A 28 -26.44 -13.57 12.48
N PRO A 29 -26.23 -12.66 11.51
CA PRO A 29 -26.60 -12.97 10.14
C PRO A 29 -25.61 -14.07 9.76
N GLY A 30 -26.11 -15.26 9.43
CA GLY A 30 -25.24 -16.34 8.97
C GLY A 30 -24.38 -15.80 7.84
N LEU A 31 -23.08 -15.63 8.12
CA LEU A 31 -22.12 -15.16 7.13
C LEU A 31 -22.19 -16.20 6.00
N PRO A 32 -22.61 -15.84 4.77
CA PRO A 32 -22.44 -16.77 3.68
C PRO A 32 -20.95 -17.08 3.63
N THR A 33 -20.59 -18.35 3.83
CA THR A 33 -19.24 -18.84 3.62
C THR A 33 -18.93 -18.60 2.15
N LEU A 34 -18.44 -17.42 1.83
CA LEU A 34 -17.79 -17.14 0.57
C LEU A 34 -16.55 -18.02 0.60
N THR A 35 -16.64 -19.19 -0.03
CA THR A 35 -15.44 -19.97 -0.32
C THR A 35 -14.51 -19.04 -1.08
N PRO A 36 -13.32 -18.71 -0.54
CA PRO A 36 -12.42 -17.85 -1.25
C PRO A 36 -12.12 -18.52 -2.59
N ILE A 37 -12.34 -17.81 -3.69
CA ILE A 37 -11.94 -18.26 -5.01
C ILE A 37 -10.41 -18.29 -4.98
N THR A 38 -9.83 -19.43 -4.64
CA THR A 38 -8.37 -19.60 -4.48
C THR A 38 -7.68 -20.07 -5.77
N ASN A 39 -8.44 -20.27 -6.85
CA ASN A 39 -7.94 -20.83 -8.10
C ASN A 39 -7.56 -19.79 -9.16
N SER A 40 -7.50 -18.50 -8.83
CA SER A 40 -6.96 -17.49 -9.75
C SER A 40 -5.43 -17.59 -9.75
N LYS A 41 -4.89 -18.50 -10.55
CA LYS A 41 -3.47 -18.52 -10.88
C LYS A 41 -3.20 -17.34 -11.81
N LEU A 42 -2.34 -16.43 -11.39
CA LEU A 42 -1.83 -15.37 -12.25
C LEU A 42 -0.78 -16.00 -13.18
N ASP A 43 -1.23 -16.46 -14.33
CA ASP A 43 -0.37 -17.17 -15.28
C ASP A 43 0.56 -16.21 -16.03
N GLU A 44 0.11 -14.99 -16.30
CA GLU A 44 0.86 -13.99 -17.07
C GLU A 44 0.66 -12.58 -16.48
N LEU A 45 1.73 -11.80 -16.46
CA LEU A 45 1.66 -10.36 -16.27
C LEU A 45 1.70 -9.67 -17.63
N HIS A 46 0.78 -8.74 -17.86
CA HIS A 46 0.85 -7.93 -19.06
C HIS A 46 2.06 -6.99 -19.00
N PRO A 47 2.80 -6.83 -20.12
CA PRO A 47 3.89 -5.88 -20.20
C PRO A 47 3.35 -4.45 -20.01
N THR A 48 4.09 -3.64 -19.24
CA THR A 48 3.77 -2.24 -18.99
C THR A 48 3.88 -1.40 -20.26
N SER A 49 3.13 -0.30 -20.35
CA SER A 49 3.23 0.68 -21.45
C SER A 49 3.87 2.00 -21.02
N VAL A 50 4.38 2.78 -21.98
CA VAL A 50 4.92 4.13 -21.72
C VAL A 50 3.83 5.02 -21.11
N GLU A 51 2.60 4.91 -21.59
CA GLU A 51 1.44 5.67 -21.11
C GLU A 51 1.12 5.35 -19.65
N GLU A 52 1.22 4.08 -19.24
CA GLU A 52 1.04 3.68 -17.85
C GLU A 52 2.12 4.29 -16.96
N VAL A 53 3.39 4.25 -17.37
CA VAL A 53 4.49 4.88 -16.63
C VAL A 53 4.27 6.39 -16.49
N GLN A 54 3.88 7.06 -17.57
CA GLN A 54 3.55 8.49 -17.55
C GLN A 54 2.38 8.79 -16.62
N ASN A 55 1.32 7.97 -16.65
CA ASN A 55 0.15 8.14 -15.81
C ASN A 55 0.52 7.97 -14.32
N VAL A 56 1.37 6.99 -14.00
CA VAL A 56 1.89 6.80 -12.64
C VAL A 56 2.68 8.03 -12.20
N ILE A 57 3.64 8.51 -12.99
CA ILE A 57 4.44 9.71 -12.68
C ILE A 57 3.52 10.94 -12.45
N LYS A 58 2.54 11.15 -13.33
CA LYS A 58 1.59 12.27 -13.24
C LYS A 58 0.68 12.16 -12.00
N SER A 59 0.32 10.94 -11.59
CA SER A 59 -0.53 10.68 -10.42
C SER A 59 0.14 10.95 -9.08
N LEU A 60 1.48 11.02 -9.04
CA LEU A 60 2.22 11.31 -7.81
C LEU A 60 1.77 12.64 -7.21
N LYS A 61 1.67 12.73 -5.88
CA LYS A 61 1.40 14.00 -5.23
C LYS A 61 2.56 14.96 -5.51
N SER A 62 2.29 16.15 -6.03
CA SER A 62 3.32 17.17 -6.17
C SER A 62 3.73 17.66 -4.79
N THR A 63 4.80 17.08 -4.25
CA THR A 63 5.44 17.49 -3.00
C THR A 63 6.87 17.91 -3.29
N HIS A 64 7.41 18.80 -2.44
CA HIS A 64 8.82 19.19 -2.51
C HIS A 64 9.74 18.26 -1.72
N SER A 65 9.18 17.42 -0.85
CA SER A 65 9.94 16.37 -0.18
C SER A 65 10.43 15.34 -1.19
N ALA A 66 11.71 15.02 -1.13
CA ALA A 66 12.34 13.95 -1.88
C ALA A 66 12.57 12.71 -1.00
N GLY A 67 12.71 11.55 -1.64
CA GLY A 67 13.11 10.32 -0.97
C GLY A 67 14.61 10.27 -0.71
N LEU A 68 15.13 9.06 -0.49
CA LEU A 68 16.57 8.81 -0.34
C LEU A 68 17.37 9.18 -1.60
N ASP A 69 16.72 9.18 -2.75
CA ASP A 69 17.29 9.54 -4.06
C ASP A 69 17.39 11.05 -4.29
N GLU A 70 16.89 11.87 -3.35
CA GLU A 70 16.84 13.34 -3.44
C GLU A 70 16.07 13.87 -4.67
N ILE A 71 15.29 13.03 -5.35
CA ILE A 71 14.44 13.43 -6.48
C ILE A 71 13.03 13.74 -5.96
N SER A 72 12.61 15.00 -6.08
CA SER A 72 11.25 15.38 -5.74
C SER A 72 10.26 14.93 -6.84
N PRO A 73 9.00 14.62 -6.48
CA PRO A 73 7.94 14.36 -7.46
C PRO A 73 7.74 15.50 -8.48
N GLY A 74 8.08 16.74 -8.12
CA GLY A 74 8.04 17.88 -9.03
C GLY A 74 9.03 17.74 -10.20
N ILE A 75 10.28 17.35 -9.90
CA ILE A 75 11.32 17.10 -10.92
C ILE A 75 10.94 15.90 -11.77
N LEU A 76 10.43 14.83 -11.14
CA LEU A 76 10.03 13.63 -11.85
C LEU A 76 8.91 13.89 -12.86
N LYS A 77 7.94 14.74 -12.49
CA LYS A 77 6.87 15.19 -13.40
C LYS A 77 7.39 16.07 -14.53
N PHE A 78 8.36 16.93 -14.26
CA PHE A 78 8.98 17.77 -15.28
C PHE A 78 9.70 16.91 -16.33
N CYS A 79 10.41 15.88 -15.90
CA CYS A 79 11.14 14.96 -16.79
C CYS A 79 10.29 13.78 -17.28
N CYS A 80 8.96 13.82 -17.14
CA CYS A 80 8.09 12.66 -17.35
C CYS A 80 8.25 12.05 -18.76
N GLU A 81 8.31 12.87 -19.81
CA GLU A 81 8.40 12.40 -21.19
C GLU A 81 9.74 11.67 -21.43
N GLU A 82 10.84 12.28 -21.00
CA GLU A 82 12.21 11.75 -21.15
C GLU A 82 12.48 10.50 -20.31
N LEU A 83 11.86 10.40 -19.11
CA LEU A 83 12.09 9.29 -18.19
C LEU A 83 11.21 8.06 -18.46
N SER A 84 10.11 8.22 -19.19
CA SER A 84 9.12 7.13 -19.30
C SER A 84 9.64 5.94 -20.10
N GLU A 85 10.36 6.16 -21.20
CA GLU A 85 10.98 5.07 -21.97
C GLU A 85 12.08 4.32 -21.19
N PRO A 86 13.08 4.99 -20.59
CA PRO A 86 14.13 4.28 -19.84
C PRO A 86 13.57 3.57 -18.60
N LEU A 87 12.56 4.13 -17.92
CA LEU A 87 11.89 3.45 -16.82
C LEU A 87 11.09 2.23 -17.29
N LEU A 88 10.41 2.33 -18.43
CA LEU A 88 9.71 1.19 -19.02
C LEU A 88 10.67 0.05 -19.36
N TYR A 89 11.81 0.38 -19.97
CA TYR A 89 12.85 -0.61 -20.29
C TYR A 89 13.36 -1.30 -19.01
N LEU A 90 13.69 -0.53 -17.97
CA LEU A 90 14.13 -1.05 -16.68
C LEU A 90 13.08 -1.97 -16.04
N LEU A 91 11.82 -1.54 -16.00
CA LEU A 91 10.73 -2.35 -15.46
C LEU A 91 10.59 -3.63 -16.26
N THR A 92 10.56 -3.54 -17.59
CA THR A 92 10.41 -4.71 -18.46
C THR A 92 11.56 -5.70 -18.26
N ASP A 93 12.82 -5.24 -18.19
CA ASP A 93 13.97 -6.11 -17.93
C ASP A 93 13.89 -6.75 -16.54
N LEU A 94 13.57 -5.98 -15.50
CA LEU A 94 13.41 -6.50 -14.13
C LEU A 94 12.31 -7.58 -14.06
N PHE A 95 11.16 -7.34 -14.69
CA PHE A 95 10.06 -8.29 -14.69
C PHE A 95 10.36 -9.51 -15.58
N VAL A 96 10.94 -9.36 -16.76
CA VAL A 96 11.25 -10.50 -17.64
C VAL A 96 12.38 -11.36 -17.05
N LYS A 97 13.36 -10.74 -16.39
CA LYS A 97 14.57 -11.41 -15.91
C LYS A 97 14.45 -11.97 -14.49
N GLU A 98 13.72 -11.30 -13.60
CA GLU A 98 13.65 -11.66 -12.18
C GLU A 98 12.28 -12.15 -11.70
N PHE A 99 11.22 -12.06 -12.52
CA PHE A 99 9.87 -12.50 -12.13
C PHE A 99 9.73 -14.02 -12.18
N SER A 100 10.40 -14.70 -11.25
CA SER A 100 9.92 -15.94 -10.68
C SER A 100 9.05 -15.59 -9.47
N PRO A 101 7.86 -16.20 -9.29
CA PRO A 101 7.02 -16.00 -8.09
C PRO A 101 7.74 -16.25 -6.76
N ASN A 102 8.86 -16.98 -6.77
CA ASN A 102 9.70 -17.22 -5.60
C ASN A 102 10.60 -16.02 -5.24
N SER A 103 10.98 -15.15 -6.17
CA SER A 103 11.85 -13.98 -5.94
C SER A 103 11.14 -12.92 -5.10
N LEU A 104 9.84 -12.71 -5.34
CA LEU A 104 9.04 -11.66 -4.69
C LEU A 104 8.87 -11.86 -3.18
N LYS A 105 8.96 -13.12 -2.70
CA LYS A 105 8.96 -13.42 -1.26
C LYS A 105 10.20 -12.87 -0.56
N HIS A 106 11.33 -12.80 -1.25
CA HIS A 106 12.60 -12.32 -0.69
C HIS A 106 12.71 -10.79 -0.71
N LEU A 107 11.95 -10.09 -1.56
CA LEU A 107 11.98 -8.62 -1.64
C LEU A 107 11.49 -7.94 -0.34
N LYS A 108 10.52 -8.57 0.36
CA LYS A 108 10.11 -8.14 1.72
C LYS A 108 11.24 -8.23 2.74
N PHE A 109 12.17 -9.18 2.57
CA PHE A 109 13.26 -9.40 3.51
C PHE A 109 14.32 -8.29 3.42
N ILE A 110 14.61 -7.79 2.21
CA ILE A 110 15.58 -6.70 2.00
C ILE A 110 15.05 -5.37 2.56
N GLN A 111 13.75 -5.10 2.45
CA GLN A 111 13.16 -3.90 3.04
C GLN A 111 13.14 -3.94 4.58
N ASN A 112 12.98 -5.14 5.18
CA ASN A 112 13.00 -5.28 6.64
C ASN A 112 14.41 -5.12 7.22
N ILE A 113 15.45 -5.67 6.57
CA ILE A 113 16.84 -5.55 7.04
C ILE A 113 17.33 -4.09 6.97
N ARG A 114 16.84 -3.29 6.01
CA ARG A 114 17.24 -1.89 5.86
C ARG A 114 16.55 -0.94 6.87
N GLY A 115 15.52 -1.40 7.58
CA GLY A 115 14.85 -0.66 8.66
C GLY A 115 15.42 -0.89 10.06
N GLU A 116 16.27 -1.90 10.24
CA GLU A 116 16.82 -2.30 11.55
C GLU A 116 18.25 -1.80 11.81
N THR A 117 18.80 -0.93 10.97
CA THR A 117 20.06 -0.22 11.23
C THR A 117 19.78 1.23 11.65
N ASN A 118 19.36 1.38 12.91
CA ASN A 118 19.52 2.61 13.71
C ASN A 118 20.47 2.30 14.87
#